data_AF-A0A3D1R2K4-F1
#
_entry.id   AF-A0A3D1R2K4-F1
#
_cell.length_a   1.000
_cell.length_b   1.000
_cell.length_c   1.000
_cell.angle_alpha   90.00
_cell.angle_beta   90.00
_cell.angle_gamma   90.00
#
_symmetry.space_group_name_H-M   'P 1'
#
loop_
_entity.id
_entity.type
_entity.pdbx_description
1 polymer ?
#
loop_
_entity_poly.entity_id
_entity_poly.type
_entity_poly.pdbx_seq_one_letter_code
_entity_poly.pdbx_strand_id
1 'polypeptide(L)'
;EDGFYYDFFREQPFTPEDLEKIEKAVNEEIARDLPFVRSEVSAEEALKLFESKGERFKVEIIHDIVAKGAKTLTLYTHGDWVDFCLGPHGPSTKKIGVVKLLNVAGAYWRGDPRNPMLQRIYG
;
A
#
# COMPACT_ATOMS: atom_id res chain seq x y z
N GLU A 1 -6.43 -17.46 5.61
CA GLU A 1 -5.14 -17.16 4.95
C GLU A 1 -5.42 -17.05 3.45
N ASP A 2 -6.35 -16.18 3.07
CA ASP A 2 -7.02 -16.25 1.77
C ASP A 2 -7.38 -14.84 1.27
N GLY A 3 -6.38 -13.97 1.14
CA GLY A 3 -6.62 -12.60 0.70
C GLY A 3 -5.53 -11.61 1.07
N PHE A 4 -5.85 -10.33 0.92
CA PHE A 4 -5.03 -9.19 1.28
C PHE A 4 -5.86 -8.16 2.05
N TYR A 5 -5.18 -7.18 2.61
CA TYR A 5 -5.83 -5.98 3.11
C TYR A 5 -4.91 -4.77 2.93
N TYR A 6 -5.50 -3.58 2.91
CA TYR A 6 -4.75 -2.31 2.96
C TYR A 6 -5.46 -1.35 3.92
N ASP A 7 -4.69 -0.72 4.80
CA ASP A 7 -5.18 0.25 5.77
C ASP A 7 -5.08 1.67 5.22
N PHE A 8 -6.19 2.40 5.24
CA PHE A 8 -6.29 3.77 4.75
C PHE A 8 -6.59 4.73 5.89
N PHE A 9 -5.87 5.84 5.93
CA PHE A 9 -6.23 6.99 6.77
C PHE A 9 -6.96 8.01 5.91
N ARG A 10 -8.23 8.24 6.21
CA ARG A 10 -9.07 9.23 5.53
C ARG A 10 -10.20 9.68 6.45
N GLU A 11 -10.65 10.91 6.28
CA GLU A 11 -11.71 11.50 7.10
C GLU A 11 -13.08 10.88 6.84
N GLN A 12 -13.45 10.73 5.57
CA GLN A 12 -14.73 10.13 5.20
C GLN A 12 -14.63 8.60 5.21
N PRO A 13 -15.56 7.87 5.84
CA PRO A 13 -15.60 6.42 5.76
C PRO A 13 -15.82 5.90 4.32
N PHE A 14 -15.29 4.71 4.01
CA PHE A 14 -15.64 4.01 2.78
C PHE A 14 -17.08 3.52 2.84
N THR A 15 -17.82 3.75 1.77
CA THR A 15 -19.15 3.16 1.58
C THR A 15 -19.07 1.90 0.72
N PRO A 16 -20.12 1.06 0.69
CA PRO A 16 -20.19 -0.06 -0.26
C PRO A 16 -19.99 0.38 -1.72
N GLU A 17 -20.53 1.54 -2.10
CA GLU A 17 -20.40 2.10 -3.45
C GLU A 17 -18.96 2.54 -3.77
N ASP A 18 -18.20 2.98 -2.75
CA ASP A 18 -16.77 3.24 -2.92
C ASP A 18 -16.01 1.95 -3.23
N LEU A 19 -16.34 0.85 -2.55
CA LEU A 19 -15.71 -0.45 -2.84
C LEU A 19 -16.00 -0.94 -4.26
N GLU A 20 -17.23 -0.79 -4.75
CA GLU A 20 -17.56 -1.14 -6.13
C GLU A 20 -16.75 -0.32 -7.15
N LYS A 21 -16.57 0.99 -6.90
CA LYS A 21 -15.75 1.85 -7.76
C LYS A 21 -14.27 1.49 -7.71
N ILE A 22 -13.73 1.21 -6.52
CA ILE A 22 -12.33 0.81 -6.35
C ILE A 22 -12.10 -0.55 -7.01
N GLU A 23 -12.97 -1.53 -6.80
CA GLU A 23 -12.88 -2.85 -7.43
C GLU A 23 -12.88 -2.74 -8.95
N LYS A 24 -13.78 -1.91 -9.51
CA LYS A 24 -13.81 -1.65 -10.95
C LYS A 24 -12.49 -1.03 -11.43
N ALA A 25 -12.00 0.01 -10.76
CA ALA A 25 -10.75 0.68 -11.12
C ALA A 25 -9.53 -0.25 -11.02
N VAL A 26 -9.46 -1.11 -10.00
CA VAL A 26 -8.39 -2.11 -9.86
C VAL A 26 -8.42 -3.11 -11.01
N ASN A 27 -9.60 -3.63 -11.37
CA ASN A 27 -9.72 -4.57 -12.49
C ASN A 27 -9.41 -3.91 -13.85
N GLU A 28 -9.77 -2.63 -14.03
CA GLU A 28 -9.37 -1.84 -15.20
C GLU A 28 -7.84 -1.66 -15.25
N GLU A 29 -7.19 -1.36 -14.11
CA GLU A 29 -5.74 -1.23 -14.02
C GLU A 29 -5.01 -2.57 -14.27
N ILE A 30 -5.60 -3.69 -13.84
CA ILE A 30 -5.09 -5.02 -14.14
C ILE A 30 -5.14 -5.31 -15.64
N ALA A 31 -6.22 -4.91 -16.32
CA ALA A 31 -6.36 -5.11 -17.76
C ALA A 31 -5.31 -4.34 -18.59
N ARG A 32 -4.70 -3.28 -18.02
CA ARG A 32 -3.62 -2.51 -18.67
C ARG A 32 -2.28 -3.24 -18.72
N ASP A 33 -2.10 -4.33 -17.98
CA ASP A 33 -0.87 -5.16 -17.98
C ASP A 33 0.41 -4.34 -17.77
N LEU A 34 0.39 -3.42 -16.80
CA LEU A 34 1.58 -2.60 -16.50
C LEU A 34 2.58 -3.39 -15.66
N PRO A 35 3.90 -3.21 -15.90
CA PRO A 35 4.93 -3.90 -15.14
C PRO A 35 5.05 -3.34 -13.72
N PHE A 36 5.51 -4.20 -12.81
CA PHE A 36 6.04 -3.76 -11.52
C PHE A 36 7.56 -3.62 -11.61
N VAL A 37 8.08 -2.41 -11.45
CA VAL A 37 9.51 -2.14 -11.56
C VAL A 37 10.14 -2.10 -10.17
N ARG A 38 10.97 -3.10 -9.86
CA ARG A 38 11.75 -3.13 -8.62
C ARG A 38 12.96 -2.21 -8.73
N SER A 39 13.16 -1.39 -7.71
CA SER A 39 14.40 -0.64 -7.50
C SER A 39 14.84 -0.78 -6.04
N GLU A 40 16.12 -0.54 -5.79
CA GLU A 40 16.68 -0.49 -4.44
C GLU A 40 17.27 0.90 -4.22
N VAL A 41 16.88 1.53 -3.11
CA VAL A 41 17.27 2.89 -2.76
C VAL A 41 17.80 2.91 -1.33
N SER A 42 18.57 3.93 -0.98
CA SER A 42 18.92 4.17 0.41
C SER A 42 17.69 4.53 1.24
N ALA A 43 17.75 4.26 2.55
CA ALA A 43 16.67 4.64 3.44
C ALA A 43 16.41 6.16 3.47
N GLU A 44 17.45 6.97 3.28
CA GLU A 44 17.33 8.42 3.19
C GLU A 44 16.56 8.86 1.94
N GLU A 45 16.83 8.25 0.78
CA GLU A 45 16.09 8.53 -0.46
C GLU A 45 14.62 8.11 -0.33
N ALA A 46 14.35 6.94 0.28
CA ALA A 46 12.98 6.50 0.54
C ALA A 46 12.24 7.46 1.48
N LEU A 47 12.87 7.91 2.57
CA LEU A 47 12.30 8.89 3.50
C LEU A 47 11.92 10.18 2.77
N LYS A 48 12.87 10.78 2.03
CA LYS A 48 12.63 12.00 1.25
C LYS A 48 11.47 11.84 0.25
N LEU A 49 11.41 10.69 -0.43
CA LEU A 49 10.34 10.38 -1.37
C LEU A 49 8.96 10.36 -0.68
N PHE A 50 8.81 9.61 0.41
CA PHE A 50 7.51 9.46 1.07
C PHE A 50 7.10 10.70 1.89
N GLU A 51 8.06 11.43 2.44
CA GLU A 51 7.83 12.76 3.04
C GLU A 51 7.29 13.74 2.00
N SER A 52 7.92 13.81 0.82
CA SER A 52 7.47 14.70 -0.27
C SER A 52 6.06 14.38 -0.77
N LYS A 53 5.60 13.13 -0.58
CA LYS A 53 4.26 12.65 -0.93
C LYS A 53 3.24 12.79 0.21
N GLY A 54 3.66 13.22 1.40
CA GLY A 54 2.79 13.30 2.59
C GLY A 54 2.41 11.94 3.18
N GLU A 55 3.14 10.89 2.86
CA GLU A 55 2.86 9.50 3.26
C GLU A 55 3.36 9.22 4.69
N ARG A 56 2.80 9.93 5.69
CA ARG A 56 3.30 9.93 7.08
C ARG A 56 3.48 8.53 7.68
N PHE A 57 2.56 7.60 7.39
CA PHE A 57 2.60 6.24 7.95
C PHE A 57 3.76 5.44 7.36
N LYS A 58 4.06 5.65 6.07
CA LYS A 58 5.21 5.05 5.39
C LYS A 58 6.51 5.57 6.00
N VAL A 59 6.60 6.87 6.24
CA VAL A 59 7.76 7.51 6.90
C VAL A 59 7.99 6.91 8.29
N GLU A 60 6.95 6.77 9.11
CA GLU A 60 7.04 6.11 10.43
C GLU A 60 7.55 4.67 10.34
N ILE A 61 7.05 3.89 9.37
CA ILE A 61 7.52 2.51 9.16
C ILE A 61 8.99 2.49 8.76
N ILE A 62 9.41 3.40 7.88
CA ILE A 62 10.81 3.46 7.43
C ILE A 62 11.73 3.79 8.60
N HIS A 63 11.34 4.71 9.49
CA HIS A 63 12.11 5.00 10.70
C HIS A 63 12.30 3.75 11.57
N ASP A 64 11.27 2.92 11.75
CA ASP A 64 11.41 1.66 12.51
C ASP A 64 12.34 0.66 11.81
N ILE A 65 12.23 0.55 10.49
CA ILE A 65 13.06 -0.33 9.67
C ILE A 65 14.53 0.09 9.78
N VAL A 66 14.81 1.39 9.72
CA VAL A 66 16.15 1.97 9.90
C VAL A 66 16.66 1.76 11.32
N ALA A 67 15.83 1.96 12.33
CA ALA A 67 16.20 1.72 13.73
C ALA A 67 16.58 0.25 13.99
N LYS A 68 16.05 -0.70 13.19
CA LYS A 68 16.43 -2.12 13.19
C LYS A 68 17.69 -2.42 12.37
N GLY A 69 18.32 -1.42 11.77
CA GLY A 69 19.61 -1.53 11.09
C GLY A 69 19.56 -1.60 9.56
N ALA A 70 18.38 -1.48 8.95
CA ALA A 70 18.29 -1.46 7.49
C ALA A 70 18.85 -0.15 6.92
N LYS A 71 19.67 -0.27 5.88
CA LYS A 71 20.28 0.88 5.17
C LYS A 71 19.67 1.14 3.81
N THR A 72 19.05 0.11 3.22
CA THR A 72 18.39 0.17 1.92
C THR A 72 16.95 -0.33 2.04
N LEU A 73 16.10 0.16 1.14
CA LEU A 73 14.74 -0.32 0.95
C LEU A 73 14.52 -0.72 -0.50
N THR A 74 13.67 -1.72 -0.70
CA THR A 74 13.17 -2.07 -2.02
C THR A 74 11.90 -1.28 -2.30
N LEU A 75 11.88 -0.58 -3.43
CA LEU A 75 10.70 0.08 -3.95
C LEU A 75 10.14 -0.68 -5.16
N TYR A 76 8.82 -0.67 -5.29
CA TYR A 76 8.08 -1.16 -6.44
C TYR A 76 7.29 -0.01 -7.05
N THR A 77 7.61 0.31 -8.29
CA THR A 77 6.89 1.33 -9.08
C THR A 77 5.88 0.65 -10.00
N HIS A 78 4.69 1.22 -10.08
CA HIS A 78 3.60 0.82 -10.95
C HIS A 78 2.97 2.08 -11.56
N GLY A 79 3.25 2.32 -12.84
CA GLY A 79 2.91 3.59 -13.49
C GLY A 79 3.56 4.76 -12.74
N ASP A 80 2.75 5.71 -12.29
CA ASP A 80 3.19 6.88 -11.52
C ASP A 80 3.17 6.64 -10.00
N TRP A 81 2.75 5.46 -9.57
CA TRP A 81 2.64 5.09 -8.16
C TRP A 81 3.84 4.27 -7.71
N VAL A 82 4.20 4.42 -6.43
CA VAL A 82 5.36 3.75 -5.83
C VAL A 82 5.07 3.35 -4.40
N ASP A 83 5.51 2.15 -4.02
CA ASP A 83 5.47 1.66 -2.65
C ASP A 83 6.79 0.99 -2.26
N PHE A 84 7.02 0.83 -0.96
CA PHE A 84 8.12 0.00 -0.46
C PHE A 84 7.57 -1.34 0.03
N CYS A 85 8.25 -2.42 -0.31
CA CYS A 85 7.88 -3.76 0.12
C CYS A 85 9.11 -4.66 0.06
N LEU A 86 9.14 -5.71 0.88
CA LEU A 86 10.17 -6.75 0.76
C LEU A 86 9.95 -7.63 -0.48
N GLY A 87 8.70 -7.70 -0.98
CA GLY A 87 8.32 -8.51 -2.13
C GLY A 87 8.43 -10.02 -1.91
N PRO A 88 8.51 -10.82 -3.00
CA PRO A 88 8.49 -10.38 -4.39
C PRO A 88 7.10 -9.93 -4.86
N HIS A 89 7.04 -8.97 -5.77
CA HIS A 89 5.84 -8.67 -6.56
C HIS A 89 5.81 -9.52 -7.83
N GLY A 90 4.62 -9.70 -8.41
CA GLY A 90 4.48 -10.27 -9.74
C GLY A 90 5.17 -9.43 -10.82
N PRO A 91 5.36 -9.96 -12.04
CA PRO A 91 6.04 -9.22 -13.12
C PRO A 91 5.19 -8.08 -13.71
N SER A 92 3.85 -8.20 -13.70
CA SER A 92 2.91 -7.18 -14.17
C SER A 92 1.55 -7.33 -13.52
N THR A 93 0.70 -6.32 -13.63
CA THR A 93 -0.66 -6.33 -13.06
C THR A 93 -1.52 -7.48 -13.60
N LYS A 94 -1.29 -7.94 -14.83
CA LYS A 94 -2.01 -9.07 -15.43
C LYS A 94 -1.85 -10.38 -14.66
N LYS A 95 -0.77 -10.55 -13.89
CA LYS A 95 -0.57 -11.74 -13.04
C LYS A 95 -1.41 -11.73 -11.77
N ILE A 96 -2.04 -10.61 -11.42
CA ILE A 96 -2.94 -10.52 -10.27
C ILE A 96 -4.24 -11.30 -10.54
N GLY A 97 -4.72 -11.31 -11.79
CA GLY A 97 -5.99 -11.94 -12.14
C GLY A 97 -7.18 -11.02 -11.85
N VAL A 98 -8.21 -11.53 -11.18
CA VAL A 98 -9.41 -10.75 -10.83
C VAL A 98 -9.37 -10.47 -9.33
N VAL A 99 -9.60 -9.21 -8.97
CA VAL A 99 -9.68 -8.78 -7.56
C VAL A 99 -11.14 -8.60 -7.17
N LYS A 100 -11.50 -9.12 -5.99
CA LYS A 100 -12.79 -8.91 -5.34
C LYS A 100 -12.55 -8.24 -3.99
N LEU A 101 -13.18 -7.09 -3.75
CA LEU A 101 -13.16 -6.47 -2.42
C LEU A 101 -14.31 -7.02 -1.57
N LEU A 102 -14.01 -7.32 -0.31
CA LEU A 102 -14.91 -8.04 0.58
C LEU A 102 -15.67 -7.10 1.52
N ASN A 103 -14.95 -6.42 2.42
CA ASN A 103 -15.56 -5.53 3.42
C ASN A 103 -14.56 -4.49 3.92
N VAL A 104 -15.07 -3.54 4.70
CA VAL A 104 -14.27 -2.55 5.43
C VAL A 104 -14.38 -2.78 6.93
N ALA A 105 -13.26 -2.70 7.65
CA ALA A 105 -13.22 -2.72 9.10
C ALA A 105 -12.38 -1.56 9.65
N GLY A 106 -12.52 -1.25 10.94
CA GLY A 106 -11.62 -0.34 11.65
C GLY A 106 -10.34 -1.06 12.11
N ALA A 107 -9.18 -0.43 11.96
CA ALA A 107 -7.92 -0.92 12.49
C ALA A 107 -7.15 0.24 13.15
N TYR A 108 -6.82 0.11 14.43
CA TYR A 108 -5.97 1.11 15.09
C TYR A 108 -4.54 1.03 14.56
N TRP A 109 -3.95 2.18 14.25
CA TRP A 109 -2.56 2.23 13.82
C TRP A 109 -1.63 1.59 14.87
N ARG A 110 -0.80 0.63 14.44
CA ARG A 110 0.05 -0.22 15.30
C ARG A 110 -0.71 -1.02 16.37
N GLY A 111 -2.03 -1.19 16.20
CA GLY A 111 -2.87 -1.89 17.16
C GLY A 111 -3.08 -1.15 18.49
N ASP A 112 -2.68 0.13 18.58
CA ASP A 112 -2.82 0.92 19.81
C ASP A 112 -4.08 1.79 19.75
N PRO A 113 -5.07 1.62 20.65
CA PRO A 113 -6.30 2.40 20.64
C PRO A 113 -6.11 3.91 20.88
N ARG A 114 -4.91 4.34 21.30
CA ARG A 114 -4.54 5.75 21.43
C ARG A 114 -4.14 6.39 20.10
N ASN A 115 -3.84 5.58 19.09
CA ASN A 115 -3.45 6.04 17.76
C ASN A 115 -4.67 6.24 16.86
N PRO A 116 -4.50 6.91 15.70
CA PRO A 116 -5.58 7.09 14.74
C PRO A 116 -6.21 5.75 14.32
N MET A 117 -7.54 5.75 14.22
CA MET A 117 -8.29 4.64 13.64
C MET A 117 -8.19 4.72 12.10
N LEU A 118 -7.67 3.67 11.50
CA LEU A 118 -7.58 3.46 10.06
C LEU A 118 -8.78 2.65 9.57
N GLN A 119 -9.02 2.69 8.27
CA GLN A 119 -10.03 1.88 7.60
C GLN A 119 -9.35 0.82 6.76
N ARG A 120 -9.55 -0.44 7.13
CA ARG A 120 -9.00 -1.61 6.47
C ARG A 120 -9.96 -2.11 5.41
N ILE A 121 -9.53 -2.12 4.15
CA ILE A 121 -10.26 -2.81 3.08
C ILE A 121 -9.69 -4.22 2.94
N TYR A 122 -10.55 -5.22 2.96
CA TYR A 122 -10.20 -6.63 2.70
C TYR A 122 -10.50 -7.02 1.25
N GLY A 123 -9.68 -7.90 0.69
CA GLY A 123 -9.85 -8.50 -0.63
C GLY A 123 -9.10 -9.82 -0.77
#